data_AF-A0A1F7GJF8-F1
#
_entry.id   AF-A0A1F7GJF8-F1
#
_cell.length_a   1.000
_cell.length_b   1.000
_cell.length_c   1.000
_cell.angle_alpha   90.00
_cell.angle_beta   90.00
_cell.angle_gamma   90.00
#
_symmetry.space_group_name_H-M   'P 1'
#
loop_
_entity.id
_entity.type
_entity.pdbx_description
1 polymer ?
#
loop_
_entity_poly.entity_id
_entity_poly.type
_entity_poly.pdbx_seq_one_letter_code
_entity_poly.pdbx_strand_id
1 'polypeptide(L)'
;MREKYTVEQVQDAIRRDPDITGKARDSLDAIIEGRLPEHFLQLFRRKRDDYSDELPDVDVRDIIDAGIIQNDFKGRIHTYKCQGNYVRGLSFSLTVAVDQEVITDPEVVEEIIGFQRSDLEFSLGDPGNSDRIARINGILDRVIRYLEGEVGGEEDEVLS
;
A
#
# COMPACT_ATOMS: atom_id res chain seq x y z
N MET A 1 -9.26 0.16 17.57
CA MET A 1 -9.70 1.24 16.66
C MET A 1 -8.89 2.47 16.97
N ARG A 2 -8.08 2.94 16.03
CA ARG A 2 -7.57 4.31 16.07
C ARG A 2 -8.71 5.24 15.64
N GLU A 3 -8.81 6.39 16.28
CA GLU A 3 -9.86 7.37 16.02
C GLU A 3 -9.65 7.99 14.63
N LYS A 4 -10.73 8.12 13.85
CA LYS A 4 -10.71 8.81 12.54
C LYS A 4 -10.34 10.27 12.77
N TYR A 5 -9.38 10.79 12.03
CA TYR A 5 -9.03 12.20 12.15
C TYR A 5 -10.16 13.05 11.56
N THR A 6 -10.70 13.98 12.34
CA THR A 6 -11.69 14.93 11.82
C THR A 6 -11.00 15.97 10.94
N VAL A 7 -11.74 16.54 9.98
CA VAL A 7 -11.24 17.65 9.14
C VAL A 7 -10.68 18.79 9.99
N GLU A 8 -11.34 19.09 11.12
CA GLU A 8 -10.91 20.13 12.06
C GLU A 8 -9.57 19.80 12.73
N GLN A 9 -9.38 18.54 13.16
CA GLN A 9 -8.11 18.07 13.74
C GLN A 9 -6.97 18.15 12.72
N VAL A 10 -7.24 17.77 11.47
CA VAL A 10 -6.25 17.81 10.39
C VAL A 10 -5.87 19.26 10.04
N GLN A 11 -6.85 20.15 9.92
CA GLN A 11 -6.60 21.57 9.67
C GLN A 11 -5.82 22.22 10.82
N ASP A 12 -6.09 21.84 12.07
CA ASP A 12 -5.36 22.33 13.23
C ASP A 12 -3.92 21.81 13.26
N ALA A 13 -3.70 20.53 12.93
CA ALA A 13 -2.35 19.96 12.81
C ALA A 13 -1.52 20.69 11.74
N ILE A 14 -2.10 20.93 10.57
CA ILE A 14 -1.49 21.72 9.49
C ILE A 14 -1.14 23.14 9.93
N ARG A 15 -2.04 23.80 10.68
CA ARG A 15 -1.79 25.17 11.18
C ARG A 15 -0.65 25.21 12.19
N ARG A 16 -0.51 24.15 13.01
CA ARG A 16 0.54 24.04 14.03
C ARG A 16 1.90 23.67 13.46
N ASP A 17 1.93 22.96 12.34
CA ASP A 17 3.16 22.54 11.66
C ASP A 17 3.07 22.85 10.16
N PRO A 18 3.45 24.08 9.75
CA PRO A 18 3.42 24.49 8.35
C PRO A 18 4.50 23.81 7.49
N ASP A 19 5.44 23.09 8.10
CA ASP A 19 6.53 22.41 7.39
C ASP A 19 6.11 21.01 6.89
N ILE A 20 4.90 20.55 7.23
CA ILE A 20 4.31 19.33 6.66
C ILE A 20 4.14 19.51 5.15
N THR A 21 4.94 18.78 4.39
CA THR A 21 5.02 18.86 2.92
C THR A 21 5.05 17.46 2.27
N GLY A 22 4.96 17.43 0.94
CA GLY A 22 5.05 16.21 0.14
C GLY A 22 3.94 15.20 0.44
N LYS A 23 4.27 13.90 0.44
CA LYS A 23 3.29 12.81 0.59
C LYS A 23 2.46 12.90 1.88
N ALA A 24 3.06 13.37 2.97
CA ALA A 24 2.35 13.55 4.23
C ALA A 24 1.29 14.64 4.11
N ARG A 25 1.62 15.74 3.41
CA ARG A 25 0.68 16.82 3.12
C ARG A 25 -0.45 16.36 2.20
N ASP A 26 -0.12 15.63 1.14
CA ASP A 26 -1.11 15.12 0.18
C ASP A 26 -2.20 14.26 0.83
N SER A 27 -1.84 13.44 1.84
CA SER A 27 -2.80 12.63 2.59
C SER A 27 -3.71 13.47 3.48
N LEU A 28 -3.19 14.53 4.11
CA LEU A 28 -3.98 15.43 4.95
C LEU A 28 -4.94 16.28 4.12
N ASP A 29 -4.50 16.79 2.97
CA ASP A 29 -5.36 17.54 2.06
C ASP A 29 -6.49 16.65 1.50
N ALA A 30 -6.20 15.37 1.21
CA ALA A 30 -7.23 14.41 0.81
C ALA A 30 -8.32 14.19 1.88
N ILE A 31 -7.96 14.23 3.17
CA ILE A 31 -8.94 14.19 4.27
C ILE A 31 -9.80 15.46 4.26
N ILE A 32 -9.17 16.64 4.14
CA ILE A 32 -9.89 17.93 4.13
C ILE A 32 -10.86 18.01 2.96
N GLU A 33 -10.46 17.52 1.79
CA GLU A 33 -11.22 17.62 0.55
C GLU A 33 -12.21 16.47 0.34
N GLY A 34 -12.25 15.49 1.25
CA GLY A 34 -13.12 14.32 1.12
C GLY A 34 -12.74 13.38 -0.05
N ARG A 35 -11.47 13.38 -0.47
CA ARG A 35 -10.93 12.59 -1.60
C ARG A 35 -10.03 11.45 -1.14
N LEU A 36 -10.30 10.93 0.06
CA LEU A 36 -9.48 9.91 0.70
C LEU A 36 -9.49 8.58 -0.06
N PRO A 37 -10.63 8.08 -0.57
CA PRO A 37 -10.65 6.89 -1.42
C PRO A 37 -9.77 7.03 -2.68
N GLU A 38 -9.87 8.15 -3.39
CA GLU A 38 -9.05 8.41 -4.58
C GLU A 38 -7.56 8.49 -4.23
N HIS A 39 -7.22 9.12 -3.10
CA HIS A 39 -5.84 9.16 -2.62
C HIS A 39 -5.27 7.76 -2.40
N PHE A 40 -6.03 6.88 -1.74
CA PHE A 40 -5.62 5.48 -1.52
C PHE A 40 -5.56 4.69 -2.82
N LEU A 41 -6.51 4.88 -3.74
CA LEU A 41 -6.46 4.23 -5.06
C LEU A 41 -5.16 4.57 -5.80
N GLN A 42 -4.79 5.85 -5.84
CA GLN A 42 -3.55 6.30 -6.47
C GLN A 42 -2.30 5.81 -5.72
N LEU A 43 -2.35 5.69 -4.39
CA LEU A 43 -1.29 5.09 -3.60
C LEU A 43 -1.07 3.62 -3.95
N PHE A 44 -2.15 2.82 -4.02
CA PHE A 44 -2.05 1.39 -4.30
C PHE A 44 -1.71 1.11 -5.75
N ARG A 45 -2.23 1.88 -6.72
CA ARG A 45 -1.78 1.81 -8.12
C ARG A 45 -0.28 2.07 -8.25
N ARG A 46 0.25 3.12 -7.61
CA ARG A 46 1.71 3.35 -7.57
C ARG A 46 2.46 2.18 -6.94
N LYS A 47 1.98 1.59 -5.85
CA LYS A 47 2.62 0.40 -5.26
C LYS A 47 2.57 -0.82 -6.18
N ARG A 48 1.51 -0.99 -6.97
CA ARG A 48 1.38 -2.07 -7.96
C ARG A 48 2.29 -1.86 -9.17
N ASP A 49 2.29 -0.64 -9.72
CA ASP A 49 2.90 -0.30 -11.01
C ASP A 49 4.37 0.13 -10.89
N ASP A 50 4.71 0.88 -9.83
CA ASP A 50 6.10 1.14 -9.50
C ASP A 50 6.66 -0.08 -8.75
N TYR A 51 7.98 -0.30 -8.86
CA TYR A 51 8.73 -1.31 -8.10
C TYR A 51 8.60 -2.73 -8.66
N SER A 52 9.49 -3.03 -9.62
CA SER A 52 9.57 -4.20 -10.51
C SER A 52 9.02 -5.52 -9.95
N ASP A 53 8.19 -6.19 -10.76
CA ASP A 53 7.80 -7.61 -10.62
C ASP A 53 8.95 -8.55 -10.99
N GLU A 54 9.87 -8.09 -11.82
CA GLU A 54 11.08 -8.81 -12.18
C GLU A 54 12.16 -8.51 -11.15
N LEU A 55 12.58 -9.54 -10.41
CA LEU A 55 13.86 -9.50 -9.71
C LEU A 55 14.94 -9.35 -10.79
N PRO A 56 15.87 -8.39 -10.66
CA PRO A 56 16.92 -8.25 -11.65
C PRO A 56 17.77 -9.53 -11.73
N ASP A 57 18.36 -9.81 -12.91
CA ASP A 57 19.32 -10.92 -13.11
C ASP A 57 20.59 -10.78 -12.25
N VAL A 58 20.83 -9.58 -11.70
CA VAL A 58 21.83 -9.39 -10.64
C VAL A 58 21.31 -9.94 -9.33
N ASP A 59 22.21 -10.64 -8.65
CA ASP A 59 21.95 -11.25 -7.37
C ASP A 59 21.43 -10.24 -6.34
N VAL A 60 20.15 -10.33 -6.01
CA VAL A 60 19.51 -9.43 -5.04
C VAL A 60 20.19 -9.50 -3.65
N ARG A 61 21.08 -10.48 -3.39
CA ARG A 61 21.96 -10.60 -2.20
C ARG A 61 22.86 -9.38 -2.10
N ASP A 62 23.42 -8.94 -3.21
CA ASP A 62 24.30 -7.77 -3.25
C ASP A 62 23.54 -6.45 -3.05
N ILE A 63 22.20 -6.47 -3.01
CA ILE A 63 21.32 -5.30 -2.80
C ILE A 63 20.65 -5.36 -1.42
N ILE A 64 20.29 -6.56 -0.94
CA ILE A 64 19.63 -6.80 0.34
C ILE A 64 20.66 -6.88 1.48
N ASP A 65 21.80 -7.57 1.30
CA ASP A 65 22.89 -7.59 2.29
C ASP A 65 23.75 -6.33 2.23
N ALA A 66 23.85 -5.65 1.07
CA ALA A 66 24.47 -4.32 0.97
C ALA A 66 23.56 -3.21 1.51
N GLY A 67 22.75 -3.53 2.53
CA GLY A 67 21.78 -2.64 3.12
C GLY A 67 22.31 -1.22 3.18
N ILE A 68 21.63 -0.30 2.48
CA ILE A 68 21.51 1.09 2.93
C ILE A 68 22.84 1.90 2.92
N ILE A 69 23.95 1.37 2.40
CA ILE A 69 25.22 2.11 2.29
C ILE A 69 25.88 1.87 0.93
N GLN A 70 25.19 2.25 -0.13
CA GLN A 70 25.84 2.95 -1.22
C GLN A 70 24.78 3.82 -1.89
N ASN A 71 24.87 5.12 -1.61
CA ASN A 71 24.34 6.16 -2.46
C ASN A 71 24.86 5.89 -3.88
N ASP A 72 24.12 5.13 -4.69
CA ASP A 72 24.42 5.06 -6.10
C ASP A 72 23.87 6.35 -6.74
N PHE A 73 24.72 7.39 -6.62
CA PHE A 73 24.94 8.54 -7.47
C PHE A 73 23.78 9.40 -8.00
N LYS A 74 22.50 9.15 -7.71
CA LYS A 74 21.36 10.00 -8.10
C LYS A 74 20.14 10.00 -7.16
N GLY A 75 20.25 9.43 -5.95
CA GLY A 75 19.20 9.56 -4.92
C GLY A 75 17.86 8.87 -5.23
N ARG A 76 17.84 7.86 -6.11
CA ARG A 76 16.64 7.04 -6.35
C ARG A 76 16.80 5.69 -5.65
N ILE A 77 16.19 5.56 -4.48
CA ILE A 77 16.04 4.27 -3.81
C ILE A 77 14.99 3.47 -4.59
N HIS A 78 15.44 2.55 -5.43
CA HIS A 78 14.55 1.55 -6.01
C HIS A 78 14.20 0.54 -4.91
N THR A 79 12.94 0.55 -4.49
CA THR A 79 12.41 -0.49 -3.60
C THR A 79 11.89 -1.62 -4.48
N TYR A 80 12.14 -2.89 -4.15
CA TYR A 80 11.56 -4.03 -4.88
C TYR A 80 10.44 -4.66 -4.04
N LYS A 81 9.45 -5.30 -4.67
CA LYS A 81 8.33 -5.94 -3.95
C LYS A 81 8.80 -7.01 -2.94
N CYS A 82 9.95 -7.63 -3.20
CA CYS A 82 10.60 -8.58 -2.30
C CYS A 82 11.33 -7.95 -1.11
N GLN A 83 11.43 -6.63 -1.01
CA GLN A 83 12.15 -5.99 0.09
C GLN A 83 11.23 -5.76 1.29
N GLY A 84 11.74 -6.07 2.49
CA GLY A 84 10.98 -5.90 3.74
C GLY A 84 10.44 -4.48 3.96
N ASN A 85 11.16 -3.44 3.53
CA ASN A 85 10.70 -2.05 3.63
C ASN A 85 9.48 -1.77 2.75
N TYR A 86 9.45 -2.36 1.55
CA TYR A 86 8.29 -2.27 0.67
C TYR A 86 7.07 -2.92 1.32
N VAL A 87 7.23 -4.17 1.79
CA VAL A 87 6.15 -4.94 2.41
C VAL A 87 5.62 -4.25 3.66
N ARG A 88 6.51 -3.79 4.56
CA ARG A 88 6.11 -3.02 5.75
C ARG A 88 5.35 -1.75 5.37
N GLY A 89 5.83 -1.03 4.35
CA GLY A 89 5.16 0.17 3.86
C GLY A 89 3.79 -0.12 3.24
N LEU A 90 3.62 -1.22 2.50
CA LEU A 90 2.32 -1.67 1.99
C LEU A 90 1.38 -2.06 3.14
N SER A 91 1.84 -2.89 4.07
CA SER A 91 1.07 -3.32 5.24
C SER A 91 0.56 -2.14 6.05
N PHE A 92 1.42 -1.14 6.31
CA PHE A 92 1.02 0.09 6.99
C PHE A 92 -0.07 0.85 6.21
N SER A 93 0.09 1.04 4.90
CA SER A 93 -0.91 1.73 4.08
C SER A 93 -2.27 1.02 4.09
N LEU A 94 -2.29 -0.32 4.04
CA LEU A 94 -3.52 -1.11 4.14
C LEU A 94 -4.21 -0.92 5.50
N THR A 95 -3.45 -0.97 6.60
CA THR A 95 -4.00 -0.69 7.94
C THR A 95 -4.61 0.70 8.02
N VAL A 96 -3.93 1.72 7.48
CA VAL A 96 -4.48 3.09 7.51
C VAL A 96 -5.76 3.20 6.67
N ALA A 97 -5.84 2.54 5.51
CA ALA A 97 -7.06 2.55 4.69
C ALA A 97 -8.25 1.93 5.43
N VAL A 98 -8.04 0.85 6.18
CA VAL A 98 -9.07 0.22 7.03
C VAL A 98 -9.42 1.10 8.23
N ASP A 99 -8.42 1.61 8.96
CA ASP A 99 -8.63 2.47 10.14
C ASP A 99 -9.36 3.78 9.79
N GLN A 100 -9.18 4.30 8.57
CA GLN A 100 -9.86 5.49 8.08
C GLN A 100 -11.23 5.21 7.43
N GLU A 101 -11.69 3.95 7.48
CA GLU A 101 -12.96 3.51 6.89
C GLU A 101 -13.05 3.76 5.38
N VAL A 102 -11.91 3.74 4.69
CA VAL A 102 -11.85 3.81 3.23
C VAL A 102 -12.13 2.43 2.64
N ILE A 103 -11.69 1.38 3.35
CA ILE A 103 -12.01 -0.02 3.06
C ILE A 103 -12.85 -0.54 4.22
N THR A 104 -14.11 -0.84 3.93
CA THR A 104 -15.11 -1.25 4.93
C THR A 104 -15.74 -2.60 4.65
N ASP A 105 -15.59 -3.12 3.42
CA ASP A 105 -16.11 -4.43 3.07
C ASP A 105 -15.43 -5.53 3.92
N PRO A 106 -16.21 -6.33 4.67
CA PRO A 106 -15.64 -7.31 5.59
C PRO A 106 -14.74 -8.36 4.92
N GLU A 107 -15.06 -8.78 3.70
CA GLU A 107 -14.27 -9.79 2.97
C GLU A 107 -12.91 -9.21 2.56
N VAL A 108 -12.91 -8.00 2.00
CA VAL A 108 -11.65 -7.30 1.66
C VAL A 108 -10.81 -7.05 2.92
N VAL A 109 -11.44 -6.68 4.04
CA VAL A 109 -10.74 -6.48 5.32
C VAL A 109 -10.12 -7.80 5.80
N GLU A 110 -10.84 -8.93 5.69
CA GLU A 110 -10.32 -10.24 6.07
C GLU A 110 -9.13 -10.65 5.19
N GLU A 111 -9.20 -10.44 3.88
CA GLU A 111 -8.08 -10.68 2.97
C GLU A 111 -6.84 -9.86 3.32
N ILE A 112 -7.01 -8.58 3.68
CA ILE A 112 -5.93 -7.71 4.16
C ILE A 112 -5.30 -8.29 5.43
N ILE A 113 -6.11 -8.69 6.42
CA ILE A 113 -5.61 -9.28 7.66
C ILE A 113 -4.86 -10.59 7.38
N GLY A 114 -5.39 -11.42 6.48
CA GLY A 114 -4.75 -12.65 6.03
C GLY A 114 -3.39 -12.41 5.39
N PHE A 115 -3.29 -11.42 4.50
CA PHE A 115 -2.02 -10.96 3.92
C PHE A 115 -1.03 -10.50 5.00
N GLN A 116 -1.47 -9.66 5.94
CA GLN A 116 -0.61 -9.12 7.00
C GLN A 116 -0.09 -10.18 7.99
N ARG A 117 -0.77 -11.32 8.10
CA ARG A 117 -0.36 -12.47 8.93
C ARG A 117 0.49 -13.49 8.18
N SER A 118 0.58 -13.38 6.86
CA SER A 118 1.35 -14.32 6.04
C SER A 118 2.86 -14.14 6.22
N ASP A 119 3.62 -15.22 5.99
CA ASP A 119 5.08 -15.13 5.92
C ASP A 119 5.47 -14.36 4.65
N LEU A 120 5.96 -13.14 4.86
CA LEU A 120 6.45 -12.25 3.82
C LEU A 120 7.96 -12.02 3.98
N GLU A 121 8.66 -12.89 4.69
CA GLU A 121 10.12 -12.87 4.75
C GLU A 121 10.69 -13.35 3.42
N PHE A 122 11.50 -12.51 2.81
CA PHE A 122 12.19 -12.83 1.56
C PHE A 122 13.63 -13.20 1.88
N SER A 123 14.06 -14.33 1.33
CA SER A 123 15.46 -14.79 1.38
C SER A 123 15.95 -15.00 -0.03
N LEU A 124 17.22 -14.71 -0.31
CA LEU A 124 17.69 -14.92 -1.67
C LEU A 124 17.79 -16.41 -2.01
N GLY A 125 17.34 -16.74 -3.23
CA GLY A 125 17.36 -18.07 -3.79
C GLY A 125 16.22 -18.92 -3.26
N ASP A 126 15.37 -18.33 -2.41
CA ASP A 126 14.17 -18.97 -1.93
C ASP A 126 13.16 -19.06 -3.09
N PRO A 127 12.83 -20.29 -3.55
CA PRO A 127 11.83 -20.48 -4.60
C PRO A 127 10.45 -19.96 -4.19
N GLY A 128 10.17 -19.80 -2.89
CA GLY A 128 8.92 -19.23 -2.37
C GLY A 128 8.77 -17.73 -2.62
N ASN A 129 9.81 -17.01 -3.07
CA ASN A 129 9.72 -15.58 -3.35
C ASN A 129 8.70 -15.26 -4.44
N SER A 130 8.57 -16.11 -5.47
CA SER A 130 7.58 -15.93 -6.52
C SER A 130 6.16 -15.99 -5.97
N ASP A 131 5.87 -16.95 -5.08
CA ASP A 131 4.56 -17.07 -4.43
C ASP A 131 4.27 -15.86 -3.52
N ARG A 132 5.27 -15.34 -2.83
CA ARG A 132 5.12 -14.13 -1.99
C ARG A 132 4.86 -12.88 -2.83
N ILE A 133 5.54 -12.72 -3.97
CA ILE A 133 5.25 -11.63 -4.93
C ILE A 133 3.83 -11.76 -5.48
N ALA A 134 3.41 -12.98 -5.84
CA ALA A 134 2.05 -13.22 -6.30
C ALA A 134 1.00 -12.83 -5.25
N ARG A 135 1.26 -13.11 -3.95
CA ARG A 135 0.39 -12.67 -2.85
C ARG A 135 0.33 -11.14 -2.71
N ILE A 136 1.47 -10.45 -2.83
CA ILE A 136 1.54 -8.98 -2.80
C ILE A 136 0.72 -8.38 -3.95
N ASN A 137 0.87 -8.90 -5.16
CA ASN A 137 0.13 -8.43 -6.32
C ASN A 137 -1.36 -8.75 -6.18
N GLY A 138 -1.71 -9.94 -5.69
CA GLY A 138 -3.10 -10.33 -5.43
C GLY A 138 -3.82 -9.39 -4.48
N ILE A 139 -3.20 -9.01 -3.35
CA ILE A 139 -3.83 -8.08 -2.39
C ILE A 139 -3.95 -6.67 -2.97
N LEU A 140 -2.96 -6.22 -3.75
CA LEU A 140 -3.02 -4.92 -4.44
C LEU A 140 -4.17 -4.88 -5.46
N ASP A 141 -4.28 -5.91 -6.30
CA ASP A 141 -5.35 -6.00 -7.29
C ASP A 141 -6.74 -6.10 -6.65
N ARG A 142 -6.85 -6.79 -5.52
CA ARG A 142 -8.11 -6.84 -4.75
C ARG A 142 -8.52 -5.46 -4.25
N VAL A 143 -7.60 -4.76 -3.59
CA VAL A 143 -7.87 -3.45 -2.99
C VAL A 143 -8.10 -2.38 -4.05
N ILE A 144 -7.36 -2.41 -5.16
CA ILE A 144 -7.56 -1.48 -6.28
C ILE A 144 -8.96 -1.64 -6.87
N ARG A 145 -9.39 -2.87 -7.19
CA ARG A 145 -10.75 -3.14 -7.71
C ARG A 145 -11.84 -2.70 -6.74
N TYR A 146 -11.64 -2.94 -5.45
CA TYR A 146 -12.57 -2.45 -4.42
C TYR A 146 -12.72 -0.93 -4.46
N LEU A 147 -11.60 -0.19 -4.51
CA LEU A 147 -11.61 1.28 -4.55
C LEU A 147 -12.09 1.86 -5.89
N GLU A 148 -12.02 1.09 -6.97
CA GLU A 148 -12.61 1.43 -8.26
C GLU A 148 -14.13 1.22 -8.30
N GLY A 149 -14.71 0.57 -7.28
CA GLY A 149 -16.13 0.23 -7.22
C GLY A 149 -16.49 -1.02 -8.01
N GLU A 150 -15.51 -1.85 -8.37
CA GLU A 150 -15.70 -3.10 -9.13
C GLU A 150 -16.06 -4.29 -8.24
N VAL A 151 -16.39 -4.05 -6.97
CA VAL A 151 -16.78 -5.09 -6.00
C VAL A 151 -18.21 -4.80 -5.54
N GLY A 152 -19.17 -5.41 -6.22
CA GLY A 152 -20.61 -5.24 -5.97
C GLY A 152 -21.47 -5.56 -7.19
N GLY A 153 -21.38 -6.81 -7.67
CA GLY A 153 -22.20 -7.31 -8.77
C GLY A 153 -22.71 -8.71 -8.47
N GLU A 154 -23.51 -8.85 -7.41
CA GLU A 154 -24.64 -9.77 -7.51
C GLU A 154 -25.66 -9.05 -8.38
N GLU A 155 -25.90 -9.59 -9.58
CA GLU A 155 -27.04 -9.21 -10.40
C GLU A 155 -28.30 -9.38 -9.55
N ASP A 156 -28.94 -8.27 -9.15
CA ASP A 156 -30.35 -8.29 -8.78
C ASP A 156 -31.10 -8.80 -10.02
N GLU A 157 -31.36 -10.10 -10.02
CA GLU A 157 -32.25 -10.77 -10.96
C GLU A 157 -33.65 -10.22 -10.69
N VAL A 158 -33.95 -9.05 -11.30
CA VAL A 158 -35.30 -8.51 -11.39
C VAL A 158 -36.07 -9.46 -12.31
N LEU A 159 -36.63 -10.50 -11.72
CA LEU A 159 -37.67 -11.31 -12.34
C LEU A 159 -38.87 -10.40 -12.60
N SER A 160 -38.99 -9.98 -13.87
CA SER A 160 -40.24 -9.47 -14.47
C SER A 160 -41.07 -10.62 -15.02
#